data_AF-A0A7C7CZQ8-F1
#
_entry.id   AF-A0A7C7CZQ8-F1
#
_cell.length_a   1.000
_cell.length_b   1.000
_cell.length_c   1.000
_cell.angle_alpha   90.00
_cell.angle_beta   90.00
_cell.angle_gamma   90.00
#
_symmetry.space_group_name_H-M   'P 1'
#
loop_
_entity.id
_entity.type
_entity.pdbx_description
1 polymer ?
#
loop_
_entity_poly.entity_id
_entity_poly.type
_entity_poly.pdbx_seq_one_letter_code
_entity_poly.pdbx_strand_id
1 'polypeptide(L)'
;MEKDNRLAVVGIAVNNREETASMVNDILSDFGNIIVGRMGIPYKDRGISIISIIIDGTNDEVGAITGKLGNIKGIKVKVAILV
;
A
#
# COMPACT_ATOMS: atom_id res chain seq x y z
N MET A 1 -16.14 -20.03 -6.25
CA MET A 1 -15.99 -18.99 -7.28
C MET A 1 -14.51 -18.76 -7.44
N GLU A 2 -13.96 -18.96 -8.64
CA GLU A 2 -12.61 -18.48 -8.94
C GLU A 2 -12.59 -16.98 -8.65
N LYS A 3 -11.76 -16.55 -7.70
CA LYS A 3 -11.54 -15.12 -7.51
C LYS A 3 -10.75 -14.64 -8.72
N ASP A 4 -11.29 -13.66 -9.44
CA ASP A 4 -10.57 -12.96 -10.52
C ASP A 4 -9.52 -12.04 -9.90
N ASN A 5 -8.54 -12.67 -9.27
CA ASN A 5 -7.47 -12.03 -8.57
C ASN A 5 -6.47 -11.48 -9.58
N ARG A 6 -6.02 -10.25 -9.33
CA ARG A 6 -5.05 -9.56 -10.13
C ARG A 6 -3.79 -9.32 -9.32
N LEU A 7 -2.66 -9.55 -9.97
CA LEU A 7 -1.37 -9.23 -9.38
C LEU A 7 -1.13 -7.73 -9.56
N ALA A 8 -0.93 -7.00 -8.47
CA ALA A 8 -0.67 -5.57 -8.50
C ALA A 8 0.54 -5.19 -7.64
N VAL A 9 1.24 -4.14 -8.07
CA VAL A 9 2.27 -3.47 -7.27
C VAL A 9 1.75 -2.12 -6.84
N VAL A 10 1.82 -1.84 -5.54
CA VAL A 10 1.41 -0.57 -4.95
C VAL A 10 2.61 0.11 -4.32
N GLY A 11 2.95 1.29 -4.84
CA GLY A 11 3.94 2.19 -4.28
C GLY A 11 3.28 3.23 -3.37
N ILE A 12 3.77 3.35 -2.14
CA ILE A 12 3.25 4.23 -1.10
C ILE A 12 4.39 5.14 -0.65
N ALA A 13 4.27 6.44 -0.88
CA ALA A 13 5.17 7.44 -0.31
C ALA A 13 4.56 8.01 0.97
N VAL A 14 5.33 7.99 2.04
CA VAL A 14 4.93 8.37 3.40
C VAL A 14 5.73 9.60 3.82
N ASN A 15 5.03 10.72 4.01
CA ASN A 15 5.55 11.93 4.64
C ASN A 15 5.17 11.96 6.12
N ASN A 16 5.93 12.70 6.94
CA ASN A 16 5.68 12.83 8.39
C ASN A 16 5.47 11.48 9.09
N ARG A 17 6.42 10.57 8.88
CA ARG A 17 6.33 9.16 9.29
C ARG A 17 5.89 8.98 10.75
N GLU A 18 6.32 9.85 11.66
CA GLU A 18 5.99 9.77 13.09
C GLU A 18 4.47 9.80 13.34
N GLU A 19 3.73 10.59 12.55
CA GLU A 19 2.28 10.74 12.67
C GLU A 19 1.53 9.72 11.81
N THR A 20 2.07 9.37 10.64
CA THR A 20 1.32 8.63 9.60
C THR A 20 1.61 7.13 9.58
N ALA A 21 2.72 6.66 10.16
CA ALA A 21 3.14 5.27 10.01
C ALA A 21 2.21 4.26 10.69
N SER A 22 1.63 4.59 11.85
CA SER A 22 0.66 3.71 12.52
C SER A 22 -0.56 3.48 11.63
N MET A 23 -1.19 4.54 11.15
CA MET A 23 -2.36 4.45 10.28
C MET A 23 -2.09 3.62 9.01
N VAL A 24 -0.92 3.81 8.39
CA VAL A 24 -0.53 3.02 7.23
C VAL A 24 -0.38 1.54 7.61
N ASN A 25 0.32 1.24 8.71
CA ASN A 25 0.53 -0.15 9.15
C ASN A 25 -0.78 -0.85 9.51
N ASP A 26 -1.72 -0.14 10.15
CA ASP A 26 -3.02 -0.69 10.52
C ASP A 26 -3.81 -1.09 9.26
N ILE A 27 -3.86 -0.20 8.26
CA ILE A 27 -4.49 -0.53 6.96
C ILE A 27 -3.75 -1.67 6.26
N LEU A 28 -2.42 -1.70 6.24
CA LEU A 28 -1.71 -2.84 5.64
C LEU A 28 -1.98 -4.16 6.37
N SER A 29 -2.20 -4.12 7.69
CA SER A 29 -2.50 -5.29 8.50
C SER A 29 -3.92 -5.80 8.25
N ASP A 30 -4.89 -4.91 8.09
CA ASP A 30 -6.29 -5.24 7.74
C ASP A 30 -6.39 -6.00 6.40
N PHE A 31 -5.46 -5.74 5.48
CA PHE A 31 -5.38 -6.38 4.16
C PHE A 31 -4.22 -7.39 4.07
N GLY A 32 -3.70 -7.86 5.21
CA GLY A 32 -2.54 -8.76 5.23
C GLY A 32 -2.75 -10.08 4.49
N ASN A 33 -4.00 -10.53 4.31
CA ASN A 33 -4.36 -11.75 3.61
C ASN A 33 -4.15 -11.71 2.09
N ILE A 34 -4.09 -10.52 1.49
CA ILE A 34 -3.86 -10.33 0.04
C ILE A 34 -2.45 -9.82 -0.29
N ILE A 35 -1.65 -9.48 0.73
CA ILE A 35 -0.28 -8.97 0.54
C ILE A 35 0.68 -10.15 0.42
N VAL A 36 1.23 -10.35 -0.77
CA VAL A 36 2.22 -11.39 -1.07
C VAL A 36 3.60 -11.01 -0.54
N GLY A 37 3.93 -9.71 -0.58
CA GLY A 37 5.22 -9.21 -0.14
C GLY A 37 5.22 -7.71 0.08
N ARG A 38 6.15 -7.24 0.92
CA ARG A 38 6.35 -5.81 1.18
C ARG A 38 7.82 -5.45 1.35
N MET A 39 8.18 -4.26 0.89
CA MET A 39 9.49 -3.66 1.08
C MET A 39 9.33 -2.23 1.60
N GLY A 40 9.97 -1.93 2.73
CA GLY A 40 10.01 -0.59 3.31
C GLY A 40 11.40 0.02 3.16
N ILE A 41 11.48 1.22 2.59
CA ILE A 41 12.73 1.94 2.32
C ILE A 41 12.64 3.32 2.96
N PRO A 42 13.32 3.57 4.09
CA PRO A 42 13.43 4.91 4.64
C PRO A 42 14.36 5.75 3.76
N TYR A 43 13.85 6.80 3.13
CA TYR A 43 14.63 7.72 2.30
C TYR A 43 14.90 9.02 3.05
N LYS A 44 15.81 8.94 4.03
CA LYS A 44 16.13 10.03 4.96
C LYS A 44 16.49 11.34 4.27
N ASP A 45 17.28 11.29 3.21
CA ASP A 45 17.74 12.48 2.46
C ASP A 45 16.58 13.26 1.81
N ARG A 46 15.44 12.62 1.58
CA ARG A 46 14.23 13.25 1.05
C ARG A 46 13.16 13.49 2.12
N GLY A 47 13.42 13.11 3.37
CA GLY A 47 12.45 13.24 4.47
C GLY A 47 11.20 12.36 4.32
N ILE A 48 11.28 11.29 3.51
CA ILE A 48 10.14 10.40 3.22
C ILE A 48 10.49 8.93 3.49
N SER A 49 9.48 8.09 3.63
CA SER A 49 9.62 6.63 3.53
C SER A 49 8.83 6.12 2.34
N ILE A 50 9.39 5.17 1.60
CA ILE A 50 8.69 4.44 0.56
C ILE A 50 8.31 3.07 1.09
N ILE A 51 7.09 2.64 0.82
CA ILE A 51 6.65 1.26 1.01
C ILE A 51 6.18 0.75 -0.35
N SER A 52 6.69 -0.39 -0.76
CA SER A 52 6.20 -1.12 -1.93
C SER A 52 5.52 -2.40 -1.44
N ILE A 53 4.31 -2.67 -1.90
CA ILE A 53 3.60 -3.92 -1.61
C ILE A 53 3.20 -4.61 -2.92
N ILE A 54 3.30 -5.93 -2.91
CA ILE A 54 2.82 -6.81 -3.97
C ILE A 54 1.53 -7.44 -3.44
N ILE A 55 0.45 -7.30 -4.21
CA ILE A 55 -0.89 -7.73 -3.82
C ILE A 55 -1.39 -8.75 -4.84
N ASP A 56 -2.00 -9.82 -4.33
CA ASP A 56 -2.77 -10.80 -5.08
C ASP A 56 -4.22 -10.74 -4.55
N GLY A 57 -5.08 -10.02 -5.26
CA GLY A 57 -6.44 -9.75 -4.82
C GLY A 57 -7.33 -9.23 -5.94
N THR A 58 -8.63 -9.19 -5.68
CA THR A 58 -9.64 -8.67 -6.61
C THR A 58 -9.46 -7.16 -6.84
N ASN A 59 -10.04 -6.65 -7.95
CA ASN A 59 -10.04 -5.20 -8.22
C ASN A 59 -10.65 -4.39 -7.06
N ASP A 60 -11.68 -4.92 -6.40
CA ASP A 60 -12.32 -4.26 -5.26
C ASP A 60 -11.39 -4.21 -4.04
N GLU A 61 -10.68 -5.29 -3.74
CA GLU A 61 -9.69 -5.34 -2.65
C GLU A 61 -8.53 -4.36 -2.92
N VAL A 62 -8.01 -4.32 -4.15
CA VAL A 62 -6.96 -3.36 -4.57
C VAL A 62 -7.48 -1.91 -4.51
N GLY A 63 -8.71 -1.66 -4.95
CA GLY A 63 -9.35 -0.35 -4.85
C GLY A 63 -9.56 0.10 -3.40
N ALA A 64 -9.99 -0.81 -2.53
CA ALA A 64 -10.26 -0.53 -1.12
C ALA A 64 -8.99 -0.15 -0.35
N ILE A 65 -7.91 -0.94 -0.48
CA ILE A 65 -6.65 -0.65 0.23
C ILE A 65 -6.02 0.65 -0.28
N THR A 66 -6.02 0.88 -1.60
CA THR A 66 -5.41 2.07 -2.20
C THR A 66 -6.20 3.34 -1.92
N GLY A 67 -7.53 3.26 -1.88
CA GLY A 67 -8.41 4.34 -1.44
C GLY A 67 -8.22 4.69 0.04
N LYS A 68 -8.20 3.69 0.93
CA LYS A 68 -7.95 3.89 2.37
C LYS A 68 -6.60 4.56 2.62
N LEU A 69 -5.53 4.08 1.97
CA LEU A 69 -4.20 4.66 2.08
C LEU A 69 -4.13 6.08 1.48
N GLY A 70 -4.78 6.31 0.34
CA GLY A 70 -4.80 7.61 -0.33
C GLY A 70 -5.54 8.71 0.43
N ASN A 71 -6.44 8.35 1.34
CA ASN A 71 -7.17 9.28 2.20
C ASN A 71 -6.36 9.78 3.41
N ILE A 72 -5.21 9.16 3.70
CA ILE A 72 -4.34 9.60 4.80
C ILE A 72 -3.56 10.83 4.34
N LYS A 73 -3.66 11.93 5.09
CA LYS A 73 -2.90 13.15 4.81
C LYS A 73 -1.40 12.85 4.86
N GLY A 74 -0.68 13.26 3.81
CA GLY A 74 0.77 13.04 3.70
C GLY A 74 1.16 11.70 3.06
N ILE A 75 0.19 10.90 2.62
CA ILE A 75 0.43 9.68 1.85
C ILE A 75 0.18 9.94 0.35
N LYS A 76 1.03 9.38 -0.50
CA LYS A 76 0.77 9.26 -1.94
C LYS A 76 0.82 7.79 -2.35
N VAL A 77 -0.20 7.35 -3.08
CA VAL A 77 -0.31 5.96 -3.54
C VAL A 77 -0.30 5.93 -5.06
N LYS A 78 0.44 4.97 -5.62
CA LYS A 78 0.43 4.63 -7.04
C LYS A 78 0.29 3.13 -7.19
N VAL A 79 -0.51 2.71 -8.17
CA VAL A 79 -0.83 1.31 -8.41
C VAL A 79 -0.50 0.97 -9.85
N ALA A 80 0.13 -0.17 -10.05
CA ALA A 80 0.31 -0.79 -11.35
C ALA A 80 -0.30 -2.19 -11.28
N ILE A 81 -1.36 -2.43 -12.04
CA ILE A 81 -1.93 -3.76 -12.21
C ILE A 81 -1.12 -4.47 -13.30
N LEU A 82 -0.65 -5.69 -13.01
CA LEU A 82 0.28 -6.42 -13.86
C LEU A 82 -0.43 -7.51 -14.67
N VAL A 83 -1.25 -8.32 -13.99
CA VAL A 83 -1.93 -9.50 -14.56
C VAL A 83 -3.40 -9.40 -14.26
#